data_AF-A0A1V5E2H0-F1
#
_entry.id   AF-A0A1V5E2H0-F1
#
_cell.length_a   1.000
_cell.length_b   1.000
_cell.length_c   1.000
_cell.angle_alpha   90.00
_cell.angle_beta   90.00
_cell.angle_gamma   90.00
#
_symmetry.space_group_name_H-M   'P 1'
#
loop_
_entity.id
_entity.type
_entity.pdbx_description
1 polymer ?
#
loop_
_entity_poly.entity_id
_entity_poly.type
_entity_poly.pdbx_seq_one_letter_code
_entity_poly.pdbx_strand_id
1 'polypeptide(L)'
;MESLDAGLHHACAVLTDTFPRCWGRNDFQQLGDGTTENRSTPVFTSLSRGVLQVAAGLTHTCALADDRSVWCWGSNASGQLGDGTTESKVVPVEVVP
;
A
#
# COMPACT_ATOMS: atom_id res chain seq x y z
N MET A 1 -9.94 -3.03 14.63
CA MET A 1 -10.25 -3.70 13.36
C MET A 1 -8.95 -4.26 12.86
N GLU A 2 -8.94 -5.51 12.42
CA GLU A 2 -7.75 -6.18 11.92
C GLU A 2 -7.99 -6.50 10.45
N SER A 3 -7.04 -6.17 9.60
CA SER A 3 -7.09 -6.42 8.16
C SER A 3 -5.75 -6.99 7.74
N LEU A 4 -5.76 -8.01 6.89
CA LEU A 4 -4.58 -8.65 6.32
C LEU A 4 -4.94 -9.02 4.88
N ASP A 5 -4.02 -8.73 3.96
CA ASP A 5 -4.13 -9.21 2.59
C ASP A 5 -2.74 -9.50 2.01
N ALA A 6 -2.69 -10.38 1.01
CA ALA A 6 -1.46 -10.83 0.37
C ALA A 6 -1.56 -10.67 -1.15
N GLY A 7 -0.59 -9.98 -1.73
CA GLY A 7 -0.37 -9.89 -3.16
C GLY A 7 0.48 -11.05 -3.69
N LEU A 8 1.15 -10.85 -4.83
CA LEU A 8 1.93 -11.93 -5.45
C LEU A 8 3.11 -12.39 -4.59
N HIS A 9 3.90 -11.43 -4.09
CA HIS A 9 5.10 -11.69 -3.29
C HIS A 9 5.28 -10.69 -2.12
N HIS A 10 4.21 -9.97 -1.76
CA HIS A 10 4.16 -9.09 -0.61
C HIS A 10 2.85 -9.30 0.15
N ALA A 11 2.83 -8.91 1.41
CA ALA A 11 1.63 -8.90 2.22
C ALA A 11 1.58 -7.61 3.02
N CYS A 12 0.37 -7.19 3.37
CA CYS A 12 0.12 -6.01 4.17
C CYS A 12 -0.92 -6.30 5.23
N ALA A 13 -0.75 -5.74 6.42
CA ALA A 13 -1.69 -5.86 7.51
C ALA A 13 -1.87 -4.54 8.24
N VAL A 14 -3.06 -4.36 8.81
CA VAL A 14 -3.39 -3.32 9.77
C VAL A 14 -3.77 -4.02 11.06
N LEU A 15 -3.01 -3.73 12.12
CA LEU A 15 -3.22 -4.28 13.45
C LEU A 15 -3.94 -3.25 14.33
N THR A 16 -3.89 -3.40 15.64
CA THR A 16 -4.60 -2.53 16.59
C THR A 16 -4.16 -1.07 16.58
N ASP A 17 -3.00 -0.75 15.98
CA ASP A 17 -2.44 0.59 15.88
C ASP A 17 -2.98 1.39 14.68
N THR A 18 -3.85 0.80 13.83
CA THR A 18 -4.45 1.43 12.64
C THR A 18 -3.47 1.87 11.55
N PHE A 19 -2.17 1.60 11.70
CA PHE A 19 -1.16 1.92 10.70
C PHE A 19 -0.80 0.67 9.89
N PRO A 20 -0.90 0.70 8.56
CA PRO A 20 -0.58 -0.45 7.74
C PRO A 20 0.92 -0.75 7.79
N ARG A 21 1.25 -2.03 7.85
CA ARG A 21 2.60 -2.55 7.68
C ARG A 21 2.61 -3.53 6.52
N CYS A 22 3.64 -3.46 5.70
CA CYS A 22 3.83 -4.37 4.58
C CYS A 22 5.17 -5.08 4.68
N TRP A 23 5.29 -6.25 4.08
CA TRP A 23 6.55 -7.00 3.96
C TRP A 23 6.58 -7.84 2.68
N GLY A 24 7.76 -8.32 2.32
CA GLY A 24 8.03 -9.11 1.12
C GLY A 24 8.74 -8.32 0.03
N ARG A 25 8.39 -8.61 -1.22
CA ARG A 25 8.95 -7.98 -2.41
C ARG A 25 8.58 -6.50 -2.50
N ASN A 26 9.51 -5.67 -2.94
CA ASN A 26 9.33 -4.22 -3.12
C ASN A 26 9.96 -3.67 -4.41
N ASP A 27 10.34 -4.53 -5.36
CA ASP A 27 10.87 -4.09 -6.66
C ASP A 27 9.89 -3.18 -7.43
N PHE A 28 8.58 -3.32 -7.15
CA PHE A 28 7.53 -2.46 -7.70
C PHE A 28 6.94 -1.51 -6.66
N GLN A 29 7.68 -1.19 -5.60
CA GLN A 29 7.31 -0.12 -4.66
C GLN A 29 6.05 -0.44 -3.82
N GLN A 30 5.60 -1.70 -3.86
CA GLN A 30 4.35 -2.21 -3.30
C GLN A 30 4.28 -2.22 -1.76
N LEU A 31 5.39 -1.95 -1.07
CA LEU A 31 5.41 -1.77 0.39
C LEU A 31 5.06 -0.33 0.82
N GLY A 32 5.25 0.65 -0.06
CA GLY A 32 4.87 2.04 0.22
C GLY A 32 5.69 2.70 1.34
N ASP A 33 6.87 2.17 1.66
CA ASP A 33 7.76 2.62 2.75
C ASP A 33 8.76 3.70 2.31
N GLY A 34 8.55 4.30 1.12
CA GLY A 34 9.47 5.27 0.52
C GLY A 34 10.70 4.64 -0.14
N THR A 35 10.79 3.31 -0.22
CA THR A 35 11.94 2.60 -0.79
C THR A 35 11.54 1.61 -1.89
N THR A 36 12.54 1.00 -2.53
CA THR A 36 12.40 -0.14 -3.44
C THR A 36 13.01 -1.42 -2.86
N GLU A 37 13.36 -1.42 -1.57
CA GLU A 37 14.05 -2.54 -0.94
C GLU A 37 13.07 -3.59 -0.44
N ASN A 38 13.38 -4.86 -0.73
CA ASN A 38 12.63 -5.98 -0.16
C ASN A 38 12.76 -5.98 1.37
N ARG A 39 11.66 -6.32 2.07
CA ARG A 39 11.62 -6.37 3.53
C ARG A 39 11.23 -7.77 3.99
N SER A 40 12.12 -8.46 4.71
CA SER A 40 11.82 -9.77 5.30
C SER A 40 11.01 -9.67 6.60
N THR A 41 10.80 -8.46 7.11
CA THR A 41 10.02 -8.15 8.32
C THR A 41 9.00 -7.04 8.01
N PRO A 42 7.86 -6.98 8.72
CA PRO A 42 6.89 -5.90 8.56
C PRO A 42 7.53 -4.52 8.74
N VAL A 43 7.38 -3.65 7.73
CA VAL A 43 7.76 -2.24 7.76
C VAL A 43 6.50 -1.38 7.71
N PHE A 44 6.52 -0.24 8.38
CA PHE A 44 5.45 0.75 8.22
C PHE A 44 5.44 1.30 6.80
N THR A 45 4.26 1.51 6.26
CA THR A 45 4.13 2.35 5.07
C THR A 45 4.30 3.82 5.46
N SER A 46 4.51 4.68 4.46
CA SER A 46 4.56 6.13 4.64
C SER A 46 3.16 6.76 4.78
N LEU A 47 2.09 5.97 4.93
CA LEU A 47 0.74 6.50 5.13
C LEU A 47 0.59 7.01 6.58
N SER A 48 0.51 8.32 6.73
CA SER A 48 0.36 8.97 8.04
C SER A 48 -1.10 9.12 8.50
N ARG A 49 -1.95 8.12 8.21
CA ARG A 49 -3.39 8.15 8.51
C ARG A 49 -3.85 6.79 9.04
N GLY A 50 -4.94 6.81 9.82
CA GLY A 50 -5.59 5.58 10.27
C GLY A 50 -6.23 4.84 9.10
N VAL A 51 -6.02 3.53 9.04
CA VAL A 51 -6.54 2.65 7.99
C VAL A 51 -7.55 1.67 8.57
N LEU A 52 -8.67 1.50 7.87
CA LEU A 52 -9.71 0.53 8.20
C LEU A 52 -9.43 -0.82 7.55
N GLN A 53 -8.94 -0.81 6.31
CA GLN A 53 -8.73 -2.02 5.52
C GLN A 53 -7.60 -1.83 4.51
N VAL A 54 -6.86 -2.91 4.24
CA VAL A 54 -5.91 -3.01 3.13
C VAL A 54 -6.37 -4.01 2.09
N ALA A 55 -5.98 -3.79 0.84
CA ALA A 55 -6.16 -4.70 -0.27
C ALA A 55 -4.89 -4.72 -1.12
N ALA A 56 -4.37 -5.92 -1.40
CA ALA A 56 -3.15 -6.12 -2.17
C ALA A 56 -3.48 -6.68 -3.57
N GLY A 57 -3.05 -5.98 -4.61
CA GLY A 57 -3.01 -6.51 -5.97
C GLY A 57 -1.73 -7.33 -6.20
N LEU A 58 -1.46 -7.68 -7.47
CA LEU A 58 -0.25 -8.43 -7.82
C LEU A 58 1.04 -7.70 -7.41
N THR A 59 1.12 -6.40 -7.70
CA THR A 59 2.32 -5.56 -7.51
C THR A 59 1.99 -4.14 -7.02
N HIS A 60 0.77 -3.93 -6.51
CA HIS A 60 0.31 -2.67 -5.91
C HIS A 60 -0.50 -2.98 -4.66
N THR A 61 -0.72 -1.97 -3.83
CA THR A 61 -1.52 -2.09 -2.61
C THR A 61 -2.39 -0.84 -2.48
N CYS A 62 -3.59 -1.00 -1.96
CA CYS A 62 -4.48 0.08 -1.59
C CYS A 62 -4.95 -0.04 -0.14
N ALA A 63 -5.32 1.09 0.44
CA ALA A 63 -5.84 1.22 1.79
C ALA A 63 -7.08 2.11 1.80
N LEU A 64 -8.09 1.70 2.57
CA LEU A 64 -9.24 2.52 2.92
C LEU A 64 -8.94 3.22 4.25
N ALA A 65 -8.78 4.54 4.21
CA ALA A 65 -8.56 5.35 5.40
C ALA A 65 -9.84 5.51 6.24
N ASP A 66 -9.68 5.92 7.50
CA ASP A 66 -10.76 6.19 8.45
C ASP A 66 -11.71 7.31 8.00
N ASP A 67 -11.19 8.31 7.29
CA ASP A 67 -11.96 9.39 6.67
C ASP A 67 -12.64 9.01 5.35
N ARG A 68 -12.60 7.72 4.98
CA ARG A 68 -13.13 7.16 3.73
C ARG A 68 -12.37 7.53 2.46
N SER A 69 -11.23 8.23 2.55
CA SER A 69 -10.33 8.37 1.40
C SER A 69 -9.65 7.04 1.06
N VAL A 70 -9.30 6.85 -0.21
CA VAL A 70 -8.59 5.64 -0.69
C VAL A 70 -7.19 6.05 -1.11
N TRP A 71 -6.21 5.29 -0.66
CA TRP A 71 -4.80 5.53 -0.94
C TRP A 71 -4.18 4.30 -1.57
N CYS A 72 -3.47 4.46 -2.68
CA CYS A 72 -2.81 3.35 -3.36
C CYS A 72 -1.32 3.64 -3.56
N TRP A 73 -0.51 2.58 -3.63
CA TRP A 73 0.92 2.65 -3.93
C TRP A 73 1.41 1.39 -4.63
N GLY A 74 2.64 1.44 -5.14
CA GLY A 74 3.27 0.36 -5.88
C GLY A 74 3.23 0.56 -7.39
N SER A 75 3.18 -0.55 -8.14
CA SER A 75 3.14 -0.53 -9.61
C SER A 75 1.96 0.28 -10.12
N ASN A 76 2.16 1.08 -11.17
CA ASN A 76 1.09 1.89 -11.78
C ASN A 76 1.06 1.86 -13.32
N ALA A 77 1.74 0.90 -13.95
CA ALA A 77 1.88 0.89 -15.42
C ALA A 77 0.55 0.80 -16.19
N SER A 78 -0.54 0.41 -15.52
CA SER A 78 -1.89 0.32 -16.06
C SER A 78 -2.86 1.31 -15.42
N GLY A 79 -2.38 2.28 -14.63
CA GLY A 79 -3.22 3.24 -13.92
C GLY A 79 -3.91 2.67 -12.68
N GLN A 80 -3.42 1.55 -12.13
CA GLN A 80 -4.02 0.88 -10.98
C GLN A 80 -4.06 1.72 -9.69
N LEU A 81 -3.29 2.80 -9.58
CA LEU A 81 -3.31 3.69 -8.42
C LEU A 81 -4.44 4.71 -8.46
N GLY A 82 -5.09 4.92 -9.61
CA GLY A 82 -6.21 5.86 -9.73
C GLY A 82 -5.85 7.32 -9.41
N ASP A 83 -4.57 7.70 -9.52
CA ASP A 83 -4.07 9.05 -9.21
C ASP A 83 -3.96 9.96 -10.46
N GLY A 84 -4.57 9.54 -11.57
CA GLY A 84 -4.48 10.22 -12.87
C GLY A 84 -3.14 10.04 -13.59
N THR A 85 -2.23 9.20 -13.06
CA THR A 85 -0.94 8.92 -13.69
C THR A 85 -0.77 7.42 -13.99
N THR A 86 0.29 7.08 -14.71
CA THR A 86 0.76 5.70 -14.92
C THR A 86 2.14 5.45 -14.29
N GLU A 87 2.57 6.34 -13.40
CA GLU A 87 3.87 6.28 -12.74
C GLU A 87 3.75 5.56 -11.40
N SER A 88 4.65 4.60 -11.17
CA SER A 88 4.65 3.82 -9.92
C SER A 88 5.00 4.72 -8.73
N LYS A 89 4.47 4.42 -7.55
CA LYS A 89 4.66 5.25 -6.36
C LYS A 89 5.25 4.47 -5.18
N VAL A 90 6.39 4.96 -4.69
CA VAL A 90 7.08 4.50 -3.46
C VAL A 90 6.39 4.93 -2.18
N VAL A 91 5.44 5.86 -2.27
CA VAL A 91 4.63 6.32 -1.15
C VAL A 91 3.15 6.29 -1.55
N PRO A 92 2.24 6.09 -0.58
CA PRO A 92 0.80 6.19 -0.81
C PRO A 92 0.41 7.52 -1.45
N VAL A 93 -0.40 7.43 -2.51
CA VAL A 93 -1.05 8.56 -3.17
C VAL A 93 -2.56 8.40 -3.07
N GLU A 94 -3.26 9.52 -2.95
CA GLU A 94 -4.73 9.53 -2.90
C GLU A 94 -5.30 9.21 -4.28
N VAL A 95 -6.32 8.34 -4.30
CA VAL A 95 -7.12 8.07 -5.49
C VAL A 95 -7.98 9.31 -5.78
N VAL A 96 -7.90 9.84 -7.00
CA VAL A 96 -8.64 11.04 -7.41
C VAL A 96 -9.96 10.69 -8.12
N PRO A 97 -10.97 11.57 -8.07
CA PRO A 97 -12.21 11.42 -8.83
C PRO A 97 -12.04 11.49 -10.35
#